data_AF-A0A1I5HK34-F1
#
_entry.id   AF-A0A1I5HK34-F1
#
_cell.length_a   1.000
_cell.length_b   1.000
_cell.length_c   1.000
_cell.angle_alpha   90.00
_cell.angle_beta   90.00
_cell.angle_gamma   90.00
#
_symmetry.space_group_name_H-M   'P 1'
#
loop_
_entity.id
_entity.type
_entity.pdbx_description
1 polymer ?
#
loop_
_entity_poly.entity_id
_entity_poly.type
_entity_poly.pdbx_seq_one_letter_code
_entity_poly.pdbx_strand_id
1 'polypeptide(L)'
;MNTIPATLSPSPRNLALTVHELEPGEFYWVLMEAVDDAAGEGVVHSYLPLEAAIEPHSSYSNALVAGVSVLRRLFGTEGPGRPQDTRTPDVPGGTRSL
;
A
#
# COMPACT_ATOMS: atom_id res chain seq x y z
N MET A 1 24.60 26.71 -6.95
CA MET A 1 24.50 25.23 -6.99
C MET A 1 23.26 24.85 -6.20
N ASN A 2 22.12 24.65 -6.86
CA ASN A 2 20.89 24.24 -6.19
C ASN A 2 20.75 22.72 -6.30
N THR A 3 20.82 22.05 -5.15
CA THR A 3 20.59 20.62 -5.01
C THR A 3 19.10 20.35 -5.20
N ILE A 4 18.73 19.64 -6.27
CA ILE A 4 17.40 19.09 -6.45
C ILE A 4 17.23 18.00 -5.37
N PRO A 5 16.24 18.07 -4.46
CA PRO A 5 16.02 16.96 -3.55
C PRO A 5 15.62 15.75 -4.40
N ALA A 6 16.38 14.66 -4.25
CA ALA A 6 16.00 13.38 -4.83
C ALA A 6 14.56 13.09 -4.39
N THR A 7 13.65 13.09 -5.35
CA THR A 7 12.26 12.71 -5.12
C THR A 7 12.31 11.31 -4.53
N LEU A 8 12.03 11.19 -3.23
CA LEU A 8 11.87 9.89 -2.57
C LEU A 8 10.69 9.23 -3.27
N SER A 9 10.97 8.38 -4.26
CA SER A 9 9.96 7.49 -4.80
C SER A 9 9.42 6.72 -3.61
N PRO A 10 8.10 6.75 -3.32
CA PRO A 10 7.58 6.03 -2.17
C PRO A 10 7.93 4.56 -2.36
N SER A 11 8.70 4.00 -1.43
CA SER A 11 8.98 2.56 -1.43
C SER A 11 7.65 1.80 -1.51
N PRO A 12 7.54 0.75 -2.33
CA PRO A 12 6.31 -0.02 -2.42
C PRO A 12 5.95 -0.56 -1.03
N ARG A 13 4.78 -0.18 -0.52
CA ARG A 13 4.29 -0.65 0.78
C ARG A 13 4.01 -2.14 0.70
N ASN A 14 4.70 -2.93 1.51
CA ASN A 14 4.45 -4.36 1.63
C ASN A 14 3.40 -4.59 2.72
N LEU A 15 2.18 -4.93 2.30
CA LEU A 15 1.03 -5.16 3.17
C LEU A 15 0.59 -6.62 3.11
N ALA A 16 0.23 -7.19 4.25
CA ALA A 16 -0.34 -8.52 4.39
C ALA A 16 -1.74 -8.46 5.02
N LEU A 17 -2.73 -9.09 4.38
CA LEU A 17 -4.08 -9.24 4.93
C LEU A 17 -4.28 -10.68 5.38
N THR A 18 -4.62 -10.87 6.65
CA THR A 18 -4.96 -12.17 7.22
C THR A 18 -6.40 -12.18 7.70
N VAL A 19 -7.00 -13.36 7.70
CA VAL A 19 -8.34 -13.61 8.26
C VAL A 19 -8.20 -14.76 9.25
N HIS A 20 -8.65 -14.53 10.47
CA HIS A 20 -8.60 -15.46 11.58
C HIS A 20 -10.01 -15.82 12.02
N GLU A 21 -10.23 -17.09 12.32
CA GLU A 21 -11.41 -17.56 13.04
C GLU A 21 -11.02 -17.66 14.51
N LEU A 22 -11.47 -16.71 15.33
CA LEU A 22 -11.13 -16.69 16.77
C LEU A 22 -12.07 -17.59 17.58
N GLU A 23 -13.34 -17.57 17.21
CA GLU A 23 -14.38 -18.47 17.70
C GLU A 23 -15.10 -19.11 16.50
N PRO A 24 -15.71 -20.30 16.66
CA PRO A 24 -16.41 -20.96 15.56
C PRO A 24 -17.49 -20.06 14.94
N GLY A 25 -17.31 -19.73 13.65
CA GLY A 25 -18.21 -18.83 12.92
C GLY A 25 -17.94 -17.33 13.09
N GLU A 26 -16.92 -16.95 13.86
CA GLU A 26 -16.49 -15.57 14.04
C GLU A 26 -15.17 -15.27 13.34
N PHE A 27 -15.25 -14.55 12.23
CA PHE A 27 -14.09 -14.24 11.39
C PHE A 27 -13.65 -12.79 11.54
N TYR A 28 -12.39 -12.59 11.88
CA TYR A 28 -11.75 -11.28 12.05
C TYR A 28 -10.66 -11.10 11.00
N TRP A 29 -10.60 -9.95 10.37
CA TRP A 29 -9.51 -9.62 9.45
C TRP A 29 -8.48 -8.72 10.14
N VAL A 30 -7.21 -8.89 9.81
CA VAL A 30 -6.11 -8.03 10.27
C VAL A 30 -5.23 -7.68 9.08
N LEU A 31 -5.06 -6.39 8.86
CA LEU A 31 -4.13 -5.84 7.89
C LEU A 31 -2.84 -5.46 8.61
N MET A 32 -1.71 -5.88 8.06
CA MET A 32 -0.38 -5.63 8.62
C MET A 32 0.53 -5.00 7.58
N GLU A 33 1.48 -4.20 8.02
CA GLU A 33 2.51 -3.59 7.19
C GLU A 33 3.89 -4.12 7.59
N ALA A 34 4.68 -4.50 6.60
CA ALA A 34 6.08 -4.83 6.83
C ALA A 34 6.85 -3.57 7.17
N VAL A 35 7.55 -3.60 8.29
CA VAL A 35 8.47 -2.56 8.72
C VAL A 35 9.87 -3.09 8.55
N ASP A 36 10.64 -2.43 7.69
CA ASP A 36 12.07 -2.68 7.57
C ASP A 36 12.78 -1.99 8.73
N ASP A 37 13.17 -2.77 9.73
CA ASP A 37 14.01 -2.26 10.80
C ASP A 37 15.46 -2.23 10.29
N ALA A 38 15.87 -1.09 9.73
CA ALA A 38 17.19 -0.90 9.13
C ALA A 38 18.33 -0.81 10.16
N ALA A 39 18.10 -1.23 11.41
CA ALA A 39 19.00 -1.05 12.53
C ALA A 39 19.51 -2.39 13.10
N GLY A 40 20.33 -3.12 12.33
CA GLY A 40 21.17 -4.18 12.91
C GLY A 40 21.44 -5.37 11.98
N GLU A 41 22.56 -6.05 12.22
CA GLU A 41 22.93 -7.31 11.55
C GLU A 41 21.88 -8.39 11.86
N GLY A 42 20.92 -8.54 10.95
CA GLY A 42 19.78 -9.43 11.07
C GLY A 42 18.51 -8.68 10.72
N VAL A 43 18.21 -8.56 9.43
CA VAL A 43 17.01 -7.89 8.93
C VAL A 43 15.79 -8.67 9.42
N VAL A 44 15.20 -8.25 10.54
CA VAL A 44 13.92 -8.78 11.01
C VAL A 44 12.83 -7.99 10.29
N HIS A 45 12.33 -8.55 9.20
CA HIS A 45 11.11 -8.05 8.56
C HIS A 45 9.93 -8.30 9.50
N SER A 46 9.58 -7.31 10.30
CA SER A 46 8.46 -7.39 11.25
C SER A 46 7.19 -6.92 10.56
N TYR A 47 6.11 -7.68 10.68
CA TYR A 47 4.78 -7.23 10.25
C TYR A 47 4.05 -6.65 11.45
N LEU A 48 3.77 -5.34 11.41
CA LEU A 48 3.01 -4.67 12.46
C LEU A 48 1.55 -4.49 12.04
N PRO A 49 0.57 -4.70 12.94
CA PRO A 49 -0.84 -4.43 12.64
C PRO A 49 -1.06 -2.97 12.26
N LEU A 50 -1.71 -2.77 11.12
CA LEU A 50 -2.12 -1.47 10.60
C LEU A 50 -3.60 -1.20 10.89
N GLU A 51 -4.47 -2.16 10.56
CA GLU A 51 -5.91 -2.05 10.77
C GLU A 51 -6.51 -3.44 11.04
N ALA A 52 -7.60 -3.53 11.79
CA ALA A 52 -8.24 -4.80 12.11
C ALA A 52 -9.75 -4.66 12.24
N ALA A 53 -10.46 -5.76 12.04
CA ALA A 53 -11.89 -5.85 12.34
C ALA A 53 -12.12 -5.64 13.84
N ILE A 54 -13.01 -4.70 14.18
CA ILE A 54 -13.48 -4.49 15.56
C ILE A 54 -14.56 -5.51 15.92
N GLU A 55 -15.38 -5.92 14.94
CA GLU A 55 -16.49 -6.85 15.10
C GLU A 55 -16.27 -8.12 14.24
N PRO A 56 -16.79 -9.29 14.69
CA PRO A 56 -16.71 -10.52 13.91
C PRO A 56 -17.60 -10.47 12.68
N HIS A 57 -17.12 -11.08 11.60
CA HIS A 57 -17.93 -11.37 10.43
C HIS A 57 -18.45 -12.81 10.47
N SER A 58 -19.64 -13.01 9.90
CA SER A 58 -20.33 -14.31 9.87
C SER A 58 -19.74 -15.34 8.89
N SER A 59 -18.75 -14.95 8.09
CA SER A 59 -18.05 -15.87 7.18
C SER A 59 -16.65 -15.36 6.86
N TYR A 60 -15.74 -16.29 6.58
CA TYR A 60 -14.39 -16.00 6.11
C TYR A 60 -14.38 -15.05 4.90
N SER A 61 -15.27 -15.28 3.94
CA SER A 61 -15.35 -14.48 2.71
C SER A 61 -15.78 -13.04 2.99
N ASN A 62 -16.71 -12.83 3.93
CA ASN A 62 -17.13 -11.48 4.32
C ASN A 62 -15.98 -10.72 4.99
N ALA A 63 -15.25 -11.37 5.90
CA ALA A 63 -14.07 -10.76 6.53
C ALA A 63 -12.99 -10.40 5.49
N LEU A 64 -12.71 -11.30 4.54
CA LEU A 64 -11.73 -11.07 3.50
C LEU A 64 -12.13 -9.88 2.60
N VAL A 65 -13.39 -9.83 2.15
CA VAL A 65 -13.88 -8.73 1.30
C VAL A 65 -13.82 -7.39 2.05
N ALA A 66 -14.18 -7.38 3.34
CA ALA A 66 -14.06 -6.19 4.18
C ALA A 66 -12.59 -5.71 4.26
N GLY A 67 -11.65 -6.62 4.55
CA GLY A 67 -10.22 -6.32 4.59
C GLY A 67 -9.65 -5.87 3.24
N VAL A 68 -10.04 -6.49 2.12
CA VAL A 68 -9.63 -6.09 0.77
C VAL A 68 -10.17 -4.69 0.42
N SER A 69 -11.36 -4.34 0.89
CA SER A 69 -11.94 -3.02 0.67
C SER A 69 -11.11 -1.94 1.37
N VAL A 70 -10.60 -2.21 2.58
CA VAL A 70 -9.66 -1.36 3.30
C VAL A 70 -8.33 -1.26 2.55
N LEU A 71 -7.76 -2.40 2.15
CA LEU A 71 -6.52 -2.47 1.37
C LEU A 71 -6.58 -1.59 0.11
N ARG A 72 -7.70 -1.66 -0.63
CA ARG A 72 -7.94 -0.84 -1.83
C ARG A 72 -8.00 0.65 -1.52
N ARG A 73 -8.58 1.05 -0.38
CA ARG A 73 -8.59 2.47 0.03
C ARG A 73 -7.18 2.99 0.30
N LEU A 74 -6.31 2.16 0.89
CA LEU A 74 -4.93 2.53 1.23
C LEU A 74 -4.01 2.66 0.00
N PHE A 75 -4.23 1.88 -1.05
CA PHE A 75 -3.50 2.01 -2.32
C PHE A 75 -4.13 3.01 -3.30
N GLY A 76 -5.29 3.58 -2.99
CA GLY A 76 -6.05 4.44 -3.89
C GLY A 76 -6.51 3.71 -5.16
N THR A 77 -7.20 4.44 -6.04
CA THR A 77 -7.76 3.94 -7.32
C THR A 77 -6.68 3.51 -8.34
N GLU A 78 -5.41 3.81 -8.08
CA GLU A 78 -4.28 3.61 -9.00
C GLU A 78 -3.45 2.34 -8.71
N GLY A 79 -3.64 1.71 -7.54
CA GLY A 79 -2.92 0.48 -7.16
C GLY A 79 -1.40 0.66 -6.97
N PRO A 80 -0.68 -0.37 -6.48
CA PRO A 80 0.74 -0.24 -6.09
C PRO A 80 1.74 -0.13 -7.25
N GLY A 81 1.27 0.02 -8.50
CA GLY A 81 2.05 -0.38 -9.68
C GLY A 81 2.13 0.62 -10.81
N ARG A 82 1.60 1.84 -10.70
CA ARG A 82 1.77 2.83 -11.77
C ARG A 82 3.04 3.65 -11.52
N PRO A 83 4.06 3.55 -12.37
CA PRO A 83 5.08 4.59 -12.45
C PRO A 83 4.33 5.90 -12.68
N GLN A 84 4.57 6.91 -11.85
CA GLN A 84 4.16 8.27 -12.20
C GLN A 84 4.91 8.61 -13.47
N ASP A 85 4.24 8.45 -14.63
CA ASP A 85 4.78 8.89 -15.91
C ASP A 85 4.76 10.42 -15.88
N THR A 86 5.82 11.00 -15.34
CA THR A 86 6.12 12.44 -15.36
C THR A 86 6.71 12.85 -16.70
N ARG A 87 6.38 12.15 -17.80
CA ARG A 87 6.46 12.77 -19.11
C ARG A 87 5.36 13.81 -19.25
N THR A 88 5.69 15.00 -18.76
CA THR A 88 5.32 16.25 -19.40
C THR A 88 5.37 16.03 -20.91
N PRO A 89 4.26 16.21 -21.67
CA PRO A 89 4.40 16.30 -23.11
C PRO A 89 5.20 17.58 -23.37
N ASP A 90 6.50 17.42 -23.62
CA ASP A 90 7.31 18.47 -24.23
C ASP A 90 6.70 18.70 -25.62
N VAL A 91 5.83 19.70 -25.71
CA VAL A 91 5.30 20.19 -26.97
C VAL A 91 6.43 21.03 -27.57
N PRO A 92 7.08 20.60 -28.66
CA PRO A 92 8.04 21.46 -29.32
C PRO A 92 7.27 22.63 -29.91
N GLY A 93 7.45 23.81 -29.31
CA GLY A 93 6.92 25.07 -29.80
C GLY A 93 7.44 25.33 -31.21
N GLY A 94 6.62 24.97 -32.20
CA GLY A 94 6.84 25.31 -33.60
C GLY A 94 6.88 26.83 -33.73
N THR A 95 8.08 27.35 -33.97
CA THR A 95 8.28 28.73 -34.39
C THR A 95 7.69 28.86 -35.79
N ARG A 96 6.48 29.41 -35.86
CA ARG A 96 5.88 29.84 -37.11
C ARG A 96 6.35 31.26 -37.38
N SER A 97 7.49 31.39 -38.04
CA SER A 97 7.90 32.64 -38.68
C SER A 97 7.10 32.80 -39.98
N LEU A 98 6.36 33.90 -40.09
CA LEU A 98 5.86 34.47 -41.34
C LEU A 98 6.64 35.76 -41.60
#